data_AF-F7NPJ2-F1
#
_entry.id   AF-F7NPJ2-F1
#
_cell.length_a   1.000
_cell.length_b   1.000
_cell.length_c   1.000
_cell.angle_alpha   90.00
_cell.angle_beta   90.00
_cell.angle_gamma   90.00
#
_symmetry.space_group_name_H-M   'P 1'
#
loop_
_entity.id
_entity.type
_entity.pdbx_description
1 polymer ?
#
loop_
_entity_poly.entity_id
_entity_poly.type
_entity_poly.pdbx_seq_one_letter_code
_entity_poly.pdbx_strand_id
1 'polypeptide(L)'
;MGSIIETLNNLLDQEAKDLTQAAKYERTEARQGYRAGHYDRNLTTTSGNVTLKVPKLKGIPFVPYALFREMEDNIPGSFLDKPAWQKVQHEFQINSA
;
A
#
# COMPACT_ATOMS: atom_id res chain seq x y z
N MET A 1 -10.94 -18.47 -11.28
CA MET A 1 -10.12 -17.35 -11.79
C MET A 1 -10.48 -16.14 -10.96
N GLY A 2 -9.62 -15.72 -10.03
CA GLY A 2 -9.88 -14.54 -9.20
C GLY A 2 -9.80 -13.26 -10.03
N SER A 3 -10.65 -12.29 -9.72
CA SER A 3 -10.65 -10.99 -10.40
C SER A 3 -9.33 -10.25 -10.12
N ILE A 4 -8.85 -9.45 -11.06
CA ILE A 4 -7.65 -8.61 -10.88
C ILE A 4 -7.72 -7.75 -9.60
N ILE A 5 -8.94 -7.34 -9.23
CA ILE A 5 -9.23 -6.61 -7.99
C ILE A 5 -8.92 -7.46 -6.76
N GLU A 6 -9.27 -8.74 -6.75
CA GLU A 6 -8.97 -9.66 -5.66
C GLU A 6 -7.46 -9.88 -5.54
N THR A 7 -6.76 -10.04 -6.66
CA THR A 7 -5.30 -10.16 -6.68
C THR A 7 -4.62 -8.91 -6.12
N LEU A 8 -5.04 -7.72 -6.55
CA LEU A 8 -4.48 -6.46 -6.04
C LEU A 8 -4.78 -6.26 -4.55
N ASN A 9 -5.99 -6.55 -4.09
CA ASN A 9 -6.34 -6.46 -2.67
C ASN A 9 -5.52 -7.46 -1.82
N ASN A 10 -5.29 -8.67 -2.34
CA ASN A 10 -4.46 -9.67 -1.66
C ASN A 10 -2.99 -9.22 -1.56
N LEU A 11 -2.45 -8.60 -2.60
CA LEU A 11 -1.10 -8.02 -2.57
C LEU A 11 -0.98 -6.91 -1.53
N LEU A 12 -1.96 -6.00 -1.47
CA LEU A 12 -2.00 -4.95 -0.45
C LEU A 12 -2.06 -5.54 0.97
N ASP A 13 -2.83 -6.60 1.17
CA ASP A 13 -2.91 -7.27 2.45
C ASP A 13 -1.60 -8.00 2.80
N GLN A 14 -0.89 -8.57 1.84
CA GLN A 14 0.44 -9.15 2.06
C GLN A 14 1.46 -8.07 2.44
N GLU A 15 1.51 -6.98 1.71
CA GLU A 15 2.42 -5.86 1.99
C GLU A 15 2.19 -5.28 3.38
N ALA A 16 0.93 -5.14 3.80
CA ALA A 16 0.60 -4.70 5.15
C ALA A 16 1.00 -5.74 6.22
N LYS A 17 0.95 -7.04 5.91
CA LYS A 17 1.45 -8.09 6.82
C LYS A 17 2.96 -7.98 6.98
N ASP A 18 3.68 -7.81 5.88
CA ASP A 18 5.14 -7.70 5.88
C ASP A 18 5.58 -6.43 6.61
N LEU A 19 4.90 -5.31 6.42
CA LEU A 19 5.21 -4.07 7.13
C LEU A 19 4.93 -4.17 8.64
N THR A 20 3.81 -4.81 9.02
CA THR A 20 3.48 -4.97 10.45
C THR A 20 4.23 -6.12 11.13
N GLN A 21 4.98 -6.93 10.36
CA GLN A 21 5.63 -8.18 10.80
C GLN A 21 4.66 -9.13 11.54
N ALA A 22 3.36 -9.04 11.22
CA ALA A 22 2.31 -9.77 11.94
C ALA A 22 1.07 -10.02 11.08
N ALA A 23 0.52 -11.24 11.14
CA ALA A 23 -0.78 -11.51 10.53
C ALA A 23 -1.94 -10.82 11.28
N LYS A 24 -3.13 -10.80 10.65
CA LYS A 24 -4.34 -10.06 11.08
C LYS A 24 -4.78 -10.32 12.54
N TYR A 25 -4.39 -11.43 13.14
CA TYR A 25 -4.72 -11.78 14.54
C TYR A 25 -3.54 -12.40 15.29
N GLU A 26 -2.35 -12.33 14.72
CA GLU A 26 -1.16 -12.91 15.34
C GLU A 26 -0.75 -12.08 16.56
N ARG A 27 -0.35 -12.74 17.65
CA ARG A 27 0.26 -12.07 18.80
C ARG A 27 1.76 -12.27 18.67
N THR A 28 2.46 -11.19 18.34
CA THR A 28 3.91 -11.16 18.23
C THR A 28 4.42 -9.88 18.87
N GLU A 29 5.54 -10.00 19.59
CA GLU A 29 6.23 -8.86 20.21
C GLU A 29 6.97 -8.02 19.15
N ALA A 30 7.24 -8.58 17.97
CA ALA A 30 7.85 -7.89 16.84
C ALA A 30 6.86 -7.02 16.05
N ARG A 31 5.59 -6.93 16.48
CA ARG A 31 4.56 -6.17 15.76
C ARG A 31 4.88 -4.68 15.79
N GLN A 32 5.12 -4.10 14.63
CA GLN A 32 5.44 -2.68 14.50
C GLN A 32 4.18 -1.80 14.34
N GLY A 33 3.02 -2.38 14.02
CA GLY A 33 1.80 -1.62 13.75
C GLY A 33 0.52 -2.44 13.80
N TYR A 34 -0.61 -1.76 13.96
CA TYR A 34 -1.93 -2.39 14.08
C TYR A 34 -2.81 -2.06 12.87
N ARG A 35 -3.57 -3.05 12.39
CA ARG A 35 -4.57 -2.82 11.35
C ARG A 35 -5.76 -2.05 11.92
N ALA A 36 -6.13 -0.96 11.25
CA ALA A 36 -7.23 -0.07 11.62
C ALA A 36 -8.35 -0.07 10.56
N GLY A 37 -8.54 -1.21 9.87
CA GLY A 37 -9.50 -1.37 8.77
C GLY A 37 -8.89 -1.05 7.41
N HIS A 38 -9.75 -0.62 6.48
CA HIS A 38 -9.39 -0.28 5.11
C HIS A 38 -10.07 1.02 4.69
N TYR A 39 -9.56 1.69 3.65
CA TYR A 39 -10.31 2.68 2.89
C TYR A 39 -10.39 2.28 1.44
N ASP A 40 -11.46 2.72 0.79
CA ASP A 40 -11.64 2.52 -0.64
C ASP A 40 -10.86 3.60 -1.41
N ARG A 41 -10.09 3.18 -2.40
CA ARG A 41 -9.37 4.06 -3.32
C ARG A 41 -9.65 3.62 -4.75
N ASN A 42 -10.04 4.57 -5.59
CA ASN A 42 -10.20 4.33 -7.01
C ASN A 42 -8.82 4.35 -7.69
N LEU A 43 -8.56 3.33 -8.50
CA LEU A 43 -7.41 3.19 -9.37
C LEU A 43 -7.93 3.15 -10.81
N THR A 44 -7.46 4.09 -11.63
CA THR A 44 -7.72 4.08 -13.07
C THR A 44 -6.67 3.20 -13.72
N THR A 45 -7.09 2.06 -14.25
CA THR A 45 -6.25 1.21 -15.10
C THR A 45 -6.66 1.39 -16.55
N THR A 46 -5.81 0.94 -17.49
CA THR A 46 -6.10 0.99 -18.93
C THR A 46 -7.41 0.28 -19.28
N SER A 47 -7.78 -0.73 -18.49
CA SER A 47 -8.99 -1.55 -18.67
C SER A 47 -10.22 -1.00 -17.96
N GLY A 48 -10.12 0.13 -17.25
CA GLY A 48 -11.23 0.80 -16.57
C GLY A 48 -10.89 1.25 -15.15
N ASN A 49 -11.89 1.82 -14.46
CA ASN A 49 -11.75 2.20 -13.05
C ASN A 49 -12.03 0.99 -12.15
N VAL A 50 -11.11 0.71 -11.22
CA VAL A 50 -11.27 -0.30 -10.18
C VAL A 50 -11.21 0.34 -8.80
N THR A 51 -11.97 -0.21 -7.84
CA THR A 51 -11.93 0.24 -6.44
C THR A 51 -11.15 -0.78 -5.61
N LEU A 52 -10.06 -0.32 -5.00
CA LEU A 52 -9.20 -1.13 -4.14
C LEU A 52 -9.45 -0.82 -2.67
N LYS A 53 -9.32 -1.84 -1.83
CA LYS A 53 -9.43 -1.75 -0.37
C LYS A 53 -8.02 -1.63 0.20
N VAL A 54 -7.57 -0.40 0.43
CA VAL A 54 -6.22 -0.14 0.95
C VAL A 54 -6.19 -0.29 2.47
N PRO A 55 -5.32 -1.15 3.03
CA PRO A 55 -5.16 -1.30 4.46
C PRO A 55 -4.79 0.02 5.16
N LYS A 56 -5.43 0.28 6.30
CA LYS A 56 -5.02 1.33 7.24
C LYS A 56 -4.19 0.70 8.34
N LEU A 57 -3.02 1.26 8.59
CA LEU A 57 -2.17 0.88 9.71
C LEU A 57 -2.08 2.02 10.71
N LYS A 58 -2.04 1.67 12.00
CA LYS A 58 -1.81 2.57 13.13
C LYS A 58 -0.43 2.28 13.69
N GLY A 59 0.36 3.32 13.90
CA GLY A 59 1.74 3.23 14.39
C GLY A 59 2.81 3.20 13.31
N ILE A 60 2.45 2.88 12.05
CA ILE A 60 3.35 2.94 10.89
C ILE A 60 2.60 3.50 9.68
N PRO A 61 3.21 4.37 8.87
CA PRO A 61 2.66 4.75 7.58
C PRO A 61 2.62 3.54 6.62
N PHE A 62 1.48 3.32 5.97
CA PHE A 62 1.34 2.29 4.93
C PHE A 62 1.42 2.93 3.54
N VAL A 63 2.44 2.56 2.77
CA VAL A 63 2.68 3.06 1.41
C VAL A 63 2.54 1.87 0.44
N PRO A 64 1.41 1.71 -0.27
CA PRO A 64 1.14 0.51 -1.04
C PRO A 64 1.93 0.45 -2.37
N TYR A 65 3.05 -0.26 -2.39
CA TYR A 65 3.93 -0.41 -3.56
C TYR A 65 3.21 -1.02 -4.77
N ALA A 66 2.31 -1.99 -4.55
CA ALA A 66 1.54 -2.62 -5.62
C ALA A 66 0.69 -1.61 -6.41
N LEU A 67 0.18 -0.57 -5.73
CA LEU A 67 -0.56 0.53 -6.35
C LEU A 67 0.35 1.43 -7.21
N PHE A 68 1.62 1.59 -6.84
CA PHE A 68 2.57 2.44 -7.58
C PHE A 68 3.15 1.75 -8.80
N ARG A 69 3.40 0.44 -8.73
CA ARG A 69 3.89 -0.35 -9.87
C ARG A 69 2.93 -0.25 -11.06
N GLU A 70 1.62 -0.43 -10.84
CA GLU A 70 0.61 -0.30 -11.90
C GLU A 70 0.51 1.12 -12.46
N MET A 71 0.73 2.15 -11.62
CA MET A 71 0.79 3.54 -12.07
C MET A 71 2.06 3.85 -12.89
N GLU A 72 3.19 3.21 -12.57
CA GLU A 72 4.46 3.33 -13.29
C GLU A 72 4.39 2.64 -14.65
N ASP A 73 3.77 1.46 -14.72
CA ASP A 73 3.55 0.76 -15.99
C ASP A 73 2.61 1.52 -16.94
N ASN A 74 1.75 2.41 -16.41
CA ASN A 74 0.82 3.26 -17.19
C ASN A 74 1.31 4.70 -17.42
N ILE A 75 2.45 5.14 -16.86
CA ILE A 75 2.96 6.51 -17.02
C ILE A 75 4.44 6.49 -17.39
N PRO A 76 4.87 7.12 -18.49
CA PRO A 76 6.29 7.20 -18.84
C PRO A 76 7.09 8.02 -17.80
N GLY A 77 8.15 7.43 -17.25
CA GLY A 77 9.09 8.06 -16.29
C GLY A 77 9.04 7.46 -14.88
N SER A 78 10.12 7.61 -14.10
CA SER A 78 10.21 7.03 -12.75
C SER A 78 9.26 7.74 -11.77
N PHE A 79 8.55 6.96 -10.96
CA PHE A 79 7.61 7.50 -9.98
C PHE A 79 8.28 8.31 -8.87
N LEU A 80 9.56 8.04 -8.56
CA LEU A 80 10.36 8.69 -7.51
C LEU A 80 10.66 10.17 -7.82
N ASP A 81 10.60 10.54 -9.09
CA ASP A 81 10.94 11.89 -9.55
C ASP A 81 9.77 12.87 -9.41
N LYS A 82 8.60 12.40 -8.98
CA LYS A 82 7.39 13.21 -8.87
C LYS A 82 7.38 14.01 -7.55
N PRO A 83 7.01 15.30 -7.56
CA PRO A 83 7.04 16.17 -6.37
C PRO A 83 6.19 15.67 -5.19
N ALA A 84 5.05 15.02 -5.49
CA ALA A 84 4.17 14.46 -4.48
C ALA A 84 4.83 13.32 -3.68
N TRP A 85 5.79 12.60 -4.29
CA TRP A 85 6.46 11.45 -3.71
C TRP A 85 7.67 11.80 -2.85
N GLN A 86 8.34 12.90 -3.16
CA GLN A 86 9.39 13.47 -2.32
C GLN A 86 8.88 13.76 -0.90
N LYS A 87 7.63 14.22 -0.78
CA LYS A 87 6.98 14.46 0.51
C LYS A 87 6.77 13.17 1.30
N VAL A 88 6.32 12.10 0.63
CA VAL A 88 6.09 10.79 1.26
C VAL A 88 7.41 10.16 1.72
N GLN A 89 8.48 10.26 0.93
CA GLN A 89 9.80 9.81 1.34
C GLN A 89 10.28 10.56 2.59
N HIS A 90 10.11 11.88 2.62
CA HIS A 90 10.50 12.69 3.76
C HIS A 90 9.70 12.33 5.02
N GLU A 91 8.38 12.14 4.90
CA GLU A 91 7.52 11.68 6.00
C GLU A 91 7.87 10.26 6.46
N PHE A 92 8.28 9.36 5.57
CA PHE A 92 8.72 8.02 5.93
C PHE A 92 10.03 8.05 6.73
N GLN A 93 11.01 8.86 6.32
CA GLN A 93 12.28 9.04 7.02
C GLN A 93 12.11 9.67 8.41
N ILE A 94 11.14 10.57 8.58
CA ILE A 94 10.87 11.23 9.88
C ILE A 94 10.24 10.26 10.90
N ASN A 95 9.40 9.32 10.44
CA ASN A 95 8.68 8.39 11.33
C ASN A 95 9.43 7.06 11.58
N SER A 96 10.67 6.93 11.11
CA SER A 96 11.53 5.75 11.30
C SER A 96 12.74 6.01 12.21
N ALA A 97 12.75 7.13 12.93
CA ALA A 97 13.74 7.52 13.94
C ALA A 97 13.21 7.43 15.37
#